data_AF-A0AAJ1U7T2-F1
#
_entry.id   AF-A0AAJ1U7T2-F1
#
_cell.length_a   1.000
_cell.length_b   1.000
_cell.length_c   1.000
_cell.angle_alpha   90.00
_cell.angle_beta   90.00
_cell.angle_gamma   90.00
#
_symmetry.space_group_name_H-M   'P 1'
#
loop_
_entity.id
_entity.type
_entity.pdbx_description
1 polymer ?
#
loop_
_entity_poly.entity_id
_entity_poly.type
_entity_poly.pdbx_seq_one_letter_code
_entity_poly.pdbx_strand_id
1 'polypeptide(L)'
;MHDRPTHPPLRRLAGVLVALAAALGLSLVATASPAQAAWPVLQQGSSGPDVAAVQHLLTARGHATDADGAFGPGTASSVRAFQGSAGLAADGIVGAQTWGALVVTVREGDNGSAVSAAQTLLNKHGAGIAVDGAFGPGTAGAVRSFQSARGLAVDGIVGPATWETLAGSGGGGGTAGWSPLIPRETVGRGYYDDPHHTYPALDLPTPTGTPAYAVTGGTATATYNDRCGNGVSLSAGGATYLYCHFSSHAFSGTRTVNAGDLLGHTGNTGNSTGPHLHFQVTVGGSLRCPQTLALALYDGVAPPDPASLPTSGCVG
;
A
#
# COMPACT_ATOMS: atom_id res chain seq x y z
N MET A 1 -37.87 -84.63 1.88
CA MET A 1 -39.00 -84.46 2.82
C MET A 1 -38.96 -83.04 3.33
N HIS A 2 -39.60 -82.12 2.61
CA HIS A 2 -40.75 -81.28 3.04
C HIS A 2 -40.24 -79.84 2.84
N ASP A 3 -40.95 -78.81 2.38
CA ASP A 3 -42.30 -78.60 1.90
C ASP A 3 -42.22 -77.22 1.19
N ARG A 4 -43.01 -76.96 0.15
CA ARG A 4 -43.25 -75.57 -0.30
C ARG A 4 -44.58 -75.10 0.29
N PRO A 5 -44.67 -73.84 0.74
CA PRO A 5 -45.81 -73.04 0.28
C PRO A 5 -45.50 -71.57 -0.03
N THR A 6 -46.48 -70.98 -0.71
CA THR A 6 -46.59 -69.69 -1.41
C THR A 6 -46.94 -68.46 -0.53
N HIS A 7 -46.73 -67.26 -1.11
CA HIS A 7 -46.82 -65.85 -0.63
C HIS A 7 -48.04 -65.37 0.19
N PRO A 8 -47.95 -64.18 0.85
CA PRO A 8 -48.71 -62.98 0.40
C PRO A 8 -47.98 -61.59 0.59
N PRO A 9 -48.57 -60.44 0.18
CA PRO A 9 -47.84 -59.19 -0.12
C PRO A 9 -47.98 -58.01 0.88
N LEU A 10 -47.09 -57.01 0.68
CA LEU A 10 -47.14 -55.55 0.95
C LEU A 10 -47.71 -54.99 2.27
N ARG A 11 -46.93 -54.12 2.94
CA ARG A 11 -47.43 -52.84 3.49
C ARG A 11 -46.30 -51.84 3.77
N ARG A 12 -46.48 -50.63 3.24
CA ARG A 12 -45.67 -49.42 3.50
C ARG A 12 -45.83 -49.00 4.96
N LEU A 13 -44.76 -48.56 5.59
CA LEU A 13 -44.80 -47.59 6.69
C LEU A 13 -43.60 -46.66 6.55
N ALA A 14 -43.89 -45.42 6.17
CA ALA A 14 -42.97 -44.31 6.24
C ALA A 14 -42.73 -43.99 7.73
N GLY A 15 -41.48 -44.09 8.15
CA GLY A 15 -41.01 -43.60 9.45
C GLY A 15 -39.87 -42.63 9.19
N VAL A 16 -40.16 -41.34 9.21
CA VAL A 16 -39.16 -40.26 9.19
C VAL A 16 -38.39 -40.33 10.50
N LEU A 17 -37.12 -40.74 10.45
CA LEU A 17 -36.17 -40.56 11.54
C LEU A 17 -35.32 -39.34 11.21
N VAL A 18 -35.64 -38.24 11.87
CA VAL A 18 -34.82 -37.01 11.89
C VAL A 18 -33.51 -37.34 12.59
N ALA A 19 -32.44 -37.51 11.82
CA ALA A 19 -31.08 -37.55 12.36
C ALA A 19 -30.62 -36.11 12.60
N LEU A 20 -30.47 -35.71 13.87
CA LEU A 20 -29.75 -34.50 14.26
C LEU A 20 -28.27 -34.66 13.85
N ALA A 21 -27.86 -33.99 12.78
CA ALA A 21 -26.46 -33.77 12.49
C ALA A 21 -25.96 -32.59 13.34
N ALA A 22 -25.30 -32.87 14.46
CA ALA A 22 -24.50 -31.88 15.16
C ALA A 22 -23.25 -31.59 14.32
N ALA A 23 -23.33 -30.58 13.45
CA ALA A 23 -22.18 -30.07 12.73
C ALA A 23 -21.29 -29.30 13.73
N LEU A 24 -20.18 -29.90 14.16
CA LEU A 24 -19.08 -29.15 14.76
C LEU A 24 -18.53 -28.21 13.69
N GLY A 25 -18.87 -26.93 13.79
CA GLY A 25 -18.28 -25.86 12.99
C GLY A 25 -16.80 -25.75 13.32
N LEU A 26 -15.95 -26.34 12.48
CA LEU A 26 -14.53 -26.05 12.49
C LEU A 26 -14.35 -24.65 11.88
N SER A 27 -14.35 -23.62 12.72
CA SER A 27 -14.00 -22.27 12.31
C SER A 27 -12.54 -22.26 11.84
N LEU A 28 -12.33 -22.35 10.53
CA LEU A 28 -11.10 -21.83 9.93
C LEU A 28 -11.10 -20.32 10.14
N VAL A 29 -10.45 -19.88 11.21
CA VAL A 29 -10.00 -18.49 11.29
C VAL A 29 -8.89 -18.38 10.25
N ALA A 30 -9.24 -18.00 9.04
CA ALA A 30 -8.28 -17.51 8.06
C ALA A 30 -7.69 -16.23 8.65
N THR A 31 -6.55 -16.34 9.32
CA THR A 31 -5.76 -15.17 9.67
C THR A 31 -5.33 -14.55 8.34
N ALA A 32 -5.95 -13.43 7.96
CA ALA A 32 -5.49 -12.64 6.84
C ALA A 32 -4.01 -12.30 7.10
N SER A 33 -3.12 -12.80 6.24
CA SER A 33 -1.72 -12.41 6.27
C SER A 33 -1.63 -10.89 6.18
N PRO A 34 -0.75 -10.23 6.97
CA PRO A 34 -0.57 -8.80 6.83
C PRO A 34 -0.23 -8.51 5.37
N ALA A 35 -1.01 -7.63 4.76
CA ALA A 35 -0.85 -7.28 3.38
C ALA A 35 0.45 -6.50 3.21
N GLN A 36 1.36 -7.12 2.48
CA GLN A 36 2.74 -6.71 2.32
C GLN A 36 2.81 -5.41 1.49
N ALA A 37 3.50 -4.37 1.97
CA ALA A 37 3.61 -3.06 1.31
C ALA A 37 4.03 -3.20 -0.16
N ALA A 38 3.48 -2.46 -1.13
CA ALA A 38 3.93 -2.66 -2.52
C ALA A 38 5.30 -2.00 -2.76
N TRP A 39 6.22 -2.72 -3.41
CA TRP A 39 7.51 -2.18 -3.84
C TRP A 39 7.36 -0.93 -4.71
N PRO A 40 8.16 0.13 -4.50
CA PRO A 40 8.12 1.31 -5.37
C PRO A 40 8.66 0.94 -6.76
N VAL A 41 8.14 1.61 -7.81
CA VAL A 41 8.71 1.53 -9.14
C VAL A 41 9.72 2.66 -9.32
N LEU A 42 11.00 2.31 -9.50
CA LEU A 42 12.06 3.28 -9.74
C LEU A 42 12.61 3.12 -11.15
N GLN A 43 12.85 4.24 -11.83
CA GLN A 43 13.37 4.26 -13.19
C GLN A 43 14.18 5.54 -13.41
N GLN A 44 14.77 5.68 -14.60
CA GLN A 44 15.52 6.89 -14.93
C GLN A 44 14.69 8.17 -14.69
N GLY A 45 15.26 9.10 -13.94
CA GLY A 45 14.59 10.33 -13.49
C GLY A 45 14.02 10.26 -12.05
N SER A 46 13.86 9.07 -11.47
CA SER A 46 13.58 8.92 -10.04
C SER A 46 14.74 9.49 -9.19
N SER A 47 14.44 9.98 -8.00
CA SER A 47 15.46 10.43 -7.04
C SER A 47 15.02 10.20 -5.59
N GLY A 48 15.97 10.31 -4.66
CA GLY A 48 15.73 10.20 -3.22
C GLY A 48 16.30 8.94 -2.58
N PRO A 49 15.97 8.69 -1.30
CA PRO A 49 16.56 7.62 -0.50
C PRO A 49 16.30 6.21 -1.04
N ASP A 50 15.18 5.98 -1.73
CA ASP A 50 14.89 4.68 -2.34
C ASP A 50 15.83 4.39 -3.51
N VAL A 51 16.23 5.42 -4.26
CA VAL A 51 17.25 5.31 -5.31
C VAL A 51 18.62 5.05 -4.70
N ALA A 52 19.00 5.78 -3.64
CA ALA A 52 20.27 5.54 -2.95
C ALA A 52 20.34 4.11 -2.38
N ALA A 53 19.24 3.60 -1.84
CA ALA A 53 19.15 2.22 -1.38
C ALA A 53 19.31 1.21 -2.52
N VAL A 54 18.67 1.41 -3.68
CA VAL A 54 18.89 0.59 -4.87
C VAL A 54 20.36 0.63 -5.29
N GLN A 55 20.99 1.80 -5.30
CA GLN A 55 22.39 1.95 -5.70
C GLN A 55 23.34 1.17 -4.76
N HIS A 56 23.10 1.26 -3.45
CA HIS A 56 23.80 0.44 -2.47
C HIS A 56 23.57 -1.07 -2.66
N LEU A 57 22.34 -1.50 -2.94
CA LEU A 57 22.02 -2.91 -3.16
C LEU A 57 22.63 -3.44 -4.47
N LEU A 58 22.64 -2.64 -5.54
CA LEU A 58 23.33 -2.98 -6.79
C LEU A 58 24.82 -3.21 -6.54
N THR A 59 25.45 -2.31 -5.76
CA THR A 59 26.85 -2.47 -5.35
C THR A 59 27.07 -3.75 -4.53
N ALA A 60 26.15 -4.10 -3.62
CA ALA A 60 26.18 -5.36 -2.88
C ALA A 60 26.04 -6.60 -3.78
N ARG A 61 25.43 -6.46 -4.96
CA ARG A 61 25.33 -7.49 -6.01
C ARG A 61 26.47 -7.45 -7.03
N GLY A 62 27.50 -6.64 -6.80
CA GLY A 62 28.66 -6.52 -7.69
C GLY A 62 28.46 -5.58 -8.89
N HIS A 63 27.35 -4.84 -8.93
CA HIS A 63 27.05 -3.84 -9.96
C HIS A 63 27.32 -2.44 -9.40
N ALA A 64 28.57 -2.02 -9.44
CA ALA A 64 29.02 -0.76 -8.85
C ALA A 64 28.24 0.45 -9.39
N THR A 65 27.87 1.35 -8.48
CA THR A 65 27.22 2.62 -8.76
C THR A 65 27.48 3.59 -7.62
N ASP A 66 27.51 4.88 -7.93
CA ASP A 66 27.54 5.91 -6.90
C ASP A 66 26.16 5.95 -6.23
N ALA A 67 26.10 5.97 -4.89
CA ALA A 67 24.86 6.02 -4.12
C ALA A 67 24.47 7.47 -3.83
N ASP A 68 24.27 8.25 -4.89
CA ASP A 68 23.96 9.68 -4.85
C ASP A 68 22.46 9.98 -4.73
N GLY A 69 21.61 8.95 -4.80
CA GLY A 69 20.17 9.09 -4.76
C GLY A 69 19.56 9.63 -6.06
N ALA A 70 20.31 9.67 -7.16
CA ALA A 70 19.83 10.08 -8.48
C ALA A 70 19.80 8.91 -9.46
N PHE A 71 18.62 8.61 -10.01
CA PHE A 71 18.47 7.51 -10.97
C PHE A 71 18.81 8.01 -12.37
N GLY A 72 20.11 8.17 -12.63
CA GLY A 72 20.63 8.57 -13.93
C GLY A 72 20.82 7.41 -14.92
N PRO A 73 21.36 7.70 -16.12
CA PRO A 73 21.70 6.68 -17.11
C PRO A 73 22.68 5.61 -16.61
N GLY A 74 23.59 5.98 -15.70
CA GLY A 74 24.53 5.04 -15.05
C GLY A 74 23.77 4.00 -14.22
N THR A 75 22.93 4.46 -13.28
CA THR A 75 22.05 3.61 -12.47
C THR A 75 21.18 2.71 -13.34
N ALA A 76 20.55 3.26 -14.40
CA ALA A 76 19.74 2.47 -15.32
C ALA A 76 20.53 1.35 -16.03
N SER A 77 21.80 1.61 -16.37
CA SER A 77 22.67 0.62 -16.98
C SER A 77 23.07 -0.48 -15.99
N SER A 78 23.37 -0.12 -14.75
CA SER A 78 23.63 -1.09 -13.67
C SER A 78 22.40 -1.93 -13.34
N VAL A 79 21.19 -1.35 -13.36
CA VAL A 79 19.94 -2.11 -13.18
C VAL A 79 19.76 -3.12 -14.32
N ARG A 80 19.95 -2.74 -15.58
CA ARG A 80 19.87 -3.67 -16.72
C ARG A 80 20.90 -4.80 -16.62
N ALA A 81 22.12 -4.49 -16.22
CA ALA A 81 23.18 -5.50 -16.01
C ALA A 81 22.79 -6.48 -14.90
N PHE A 82 22.29 -5.96 -13.78
CA PHE A 82 21.77 -6.78 -12.69
C PHE A 82 20.61 -7.68 -13.14
N GLN A 83 19.60 -7.11 -13.79
CA GLN A 83 18.45 -7.85 -14.32
C GLN A 83 18.88 -8.98 -15.26
N GLY A 84 19.81 -8.70 -16.19
CA GLY A 84 20.37 -9.71 -17.08
C GLY A 84 21.08 -10.83 -16.31
N SER A 85 21.89 -10.50 -15.30
CA SER A 85 22.56 -11.50 -14.45
C SER A 85 21.59 -12.31 -13.57
N ALA A 86 20.43 -11.74 -13.24
CA ALA A 86 19.39 -12.36 -12.42
C ALA A 86 18.33 -13.11 -13.24
N GLY A 87 18.45 -13.14 -14.59
CA GLY A 87 17.47 -13.79 -15.47
C GLY A 87 16.14 -13.05 -15.58
N LEU A 88 16.11 -11.75 -15.30
CA LEU A 88 14.95 -10.88 -15.42
C LEU A 88 14.96 -10.14 -16.78
N ALA A 89 13.83 -9.53 -17.15
CA ALA A 89 13.80 -8.59 -18.26
C ALA A 89 14.72 -7.41 -17.97
N ALA A 90 15.69 -7.14 -18.86
CA ALA A 90 16.66 -6.06 -18.70
C ALA A 90 16.10 -4.71 -19.21
N ASP A 91 14.99 -4.27 -18.62
CA ASP A 91 14.29 -3.03 -18.98
C ASP A 91 14.83 -1.77 -18.29
N GLY A 92 15.66 -1.94 -17.24
CA GLY A 92 16.22 -0.84 -16.45
C GLY A 92 15.25 -0.26 -15.43
N ILE A 93 14.12 -0.93 -15.17
CA ILE A 93 13.09 -0.52 -14.21
C ILE A 93 13.18 -1.40 -12.96
N VAL A 94 13.27 -0.77 -11.80
CA VAL A 94 13.24 -1.46 -10.51
C VAL A 94 11.79 -1.58 -10.05
N GLY A 95 11.10 -2.59 -10.56
CA GLY A 95 9.77 -3.02 -10.09
C GLY A 95 9.84 -4.19 -9.11
N ALA A 96 8.70 -4.76 -8.74
CA ALA A 96 8.59 -5.81 -7.70
C ALA A 96 9.51 -7.02 -7.94
N GLN A 97 9.64 -7.49 -9.19
CA GLN A 97 10.53 -8.60 -9.54
C GLN A 97 12.01 -8.23 -9.35
N THR A 98 12.40 -7.03 -9.78
CA THR A 98 13.76 -6.51 -9.58
C THR A 98 14.06 -6.34 -8.10
N TRP A 99 13.15 -5.75 -7.32
CA TRP A 99 13.30 -5.61 -5.87
C TRP A 99 13.45 -6.95 -5.15
N GLY A 100 12.54 -7.89 -5.41
CA GLY A 100 12.60 -9.22 -4.80
C GLY A 100 13.88 -9.98 -5.13
N ALA A 101 14.42 -9.76 -6.33
CA ALA A 101 15.71 -10.32 -6.73
C ALA A 101 16.90 -9.56 -6.15
N LEU A 102 16.78 -8.26 -5.84
CA LEU A 102 17.88 -7.34 -5.47
C LEU A 102 18.16 -7.33 -3.97
N VAL A 103 17.11 -7.35 -3.15
CA VAL A 103 17.26 -7.28 -1.68
C VAL A 103 17.97 -8.52 -1.13
N VAL A 104 18.64 -8.34 0.01
CA VAL A 104 19.32 -9.41 0.74
C VAL A 104 19.00 -9.25 2.22
N THR A 105 18.79 -10.36 2.93
CA THR A 105 18.56 -10.29 4.37
C THR A 105 19.80 -9.78 5.08
N VAL A 106 19.64 -8.72 5.88
CA VAL A 106 20.71 -8.19 6.75
C VAL A 106 20.28 -8.16 8.21
N ARG A 107 21.23 -8.41 9.11
CA ARG A 107 21.02 -8.51 10.56
C ARG A 107 22.25 -8.04 11.33
N GLU A 108 22.12 -7.94 12.65
CA GLU A 108 23.20 -7.54 13.54
C GLU A 108 24.48 -8.38 13.31
N GLY A 109 25.61 -7.69 13.17
CA GLY A 109 26.91 -8.26 12.83
C GLY A 109 27.26 -8.24 11.33
N ASP A 110 26.29 -8.05 10.44
CA ASP A 110 26.55 -7.92 9.01
C ASP A 110 27.21 -6.58 8.67
N ASN A 111 27.94 -6.55 7.54
CA ASN A 111 28.63 -5.35 7.05
C ASN A 111 28.51 -5.20 5.53
N GLY A 112 28.65 -3.98 5.02
CA GLY A 112 28.75 -3.67 3.59
C GLY A 112 27.54 -2.93 3.03
N SER A 113 27.50 -2.77 1.70
CA SER A 113 26.54 -1.86 1.04
C SER A 113 25.08 -2.23 1.26
N ALA A 114 24.74 -3.50 1.46
CA ALA A 114 23.36 -3.88 1.80
C ALA A 114 22.93 -3.32 3.18
N VAL A 115 23.85 -3.22 4.13
CA VAL A 115 23.59 -2.57 5.41
C VAL A 115 23.45 -1.06 5.22
N SER A 116 24.28 -0.43 4.38
CA SER A 116 24.13 0.99 4.03
C SER A 116 22.75 1.27 3.41
N ALA A 117 22.25 0.38 2.55
CA ALA A 117 20.90 0.49 2.01
C ALA A 117 19.83 0.46 3.12
N ALA A 118 19.95 -0.47 4.09
CA ALA A 118 19.01 -0.56 5.19
C ALA A 118 19.06 0.70 6.08
N GLN A 119 20.27 1.19 6.40
CA GLN A 119 20.47 2.42 7.18
C GLN A 119 19.90 3.66 6.47
N THR A 120 20.10 3.78 5.16
CA THR A 120 19.52 4.84 4.33
C THR A 120 18.00 4.84 4.40
N LEU A 121 17.36 3.68 4.25
CA LEU A 121 15.90 3.59 4.35
C LEU A 121 15.39 3.78 5.78
N LEU A 122 16.11 3.32 6.81
CA LEU A 122 15.75 3.62 8.20
C LEU A 122 15.80 5.13 8.47
N ASN A 123 16.77 5.84 7.90
CA ASN A 123 16.88 7.30 7.99
C ASN A 123 15.77 8.03 7.22
N LYS A 124 15.32 7.50 6.07
CA LYS A 124 14.09 7.97 5.40
C LYS A 124 12.89 7.93 6.35
N HIS A 125 12.85 6.98 7.28
CA HIS A 125 11.80 6.85 8.30
C HIS A 125 12.19 7.46 9.66
N GLY A 126 13.20 8.34 9.70
CA GLY A 126 13.51 9.17 10.88
C GLY A 126 14.43 8.53 11.93
N ALA A 127 15.11 7.42 11.63
CA ALA A 127 15.99 6.76 12.61
C ALA A 127 17.20 7.60 13.03
N GLY A 128 17.72 8.47 12.14
CA GLY A 128 18.84 9.38 12.44
C GLY A 128 20.15 8.66 12.77
N ILE A 129 20.38 7.46 12.23
CA ILE A 129 21.59 6.66 12.45
C ILE A 129 22.66 6.96 11.39
N ALA A 130 23.92 6.63 11.69
CA ALA A 130 24.98 6.70 10.70
C ALA A 130 24.73 5.68 9.56
N VAL A 131 25.03 6.08 8.32
CA VAL A 131 25.08 5.17 7.16
C VAL A 131 26.53 4.73 6.96
N ASP A 132 27.01 3.88 7.86
CA ASP A 132 28.40 3.42 7.92
C ASP A 132 28.59 2.01 7.33
N GLY A 133 27.51 1.35 6.94
CA GLY A 133 27.53 -0.02 6.44
C GLY A 133 27.82 -1.07 7.51
N ALA A 134 27.75 -0.72 8.80
CA ALA A 134 27.91 -1.65 9.91
C ALA A 134 26.57 -1.88 10.62
N PHE A 135 26.12 -3.13 10.65
CA PHE A 135 24.87 -3.48 11.32
C PHE A 135 25.16 -3.72 12.80
N GLY A 136 25.49 -2.64 13.52
CA GLY A 136 25.70 -2.67 14.96
C GLY A 136 24.41 -2.56 15.78
N PRO A 137 24.53 -2.48 17.12
CA PRO A 137 23.39 -2.38 18.04
C PRO A 137 22.46 -1.19 17.76
N GLY A 138 23.01 -0.05 17.29
CA GLY A 138 22.23 1.12 16.89
C GLY A 138 21.29 0.83 15.71
N THR A 139 21.81 0.18 14.67
CA THR A 139 21.03 -0.27 13.51
C THR A 139 19.98 -1.31 13.93
N ALA A 140 20.34 -2.27 14.79
CA ALA A 140 19.40 -3.27 15.33
C ALA A 140 18.26 -2.64 16.12
N GLY A 141 18.55 -1.66 16.97
CA GLY A 141 17.55 -0.88 17.70
C GLY A 141 16.61 -0.12 16.77
N ALA A 142 17.15 0.52 15.72
CA ALA A 142 16.37 1.21 14.71
C ALA A 142 15.44 0.26 13.93
N VAL A 143 15.93 -0.93 13.54
CA VAL A 143 15.11 -1.94 12.85
C VAL A 143 13.97 -2.42 13.74
N ARG A 144 14.22 -2.76 15.01
CA ARG A 144 13.16 -3.17 15.93
C ARG A 144 12.12 -2.08 16.15
N SER A 145 12.57 -0.82 16.26
CA SER A 145 11.68 0.34 16.39
C SER A 145 10.80 0.50 15.16
N PHE A 146 11.40 0.42 13.96
CA PHE A 146 10.69 0.47 12.70
C PHE A 146 9.68 -0.68 12.55
N GLN A 147 10.10 -1.91 12.83
CA GLN A 147 9.23 -3.09 12.78
C GLN A 147 8.04 -2.95 13.72
N SER A 148 8.27 -2.52 14.96
CA SER A 148 7.22 -2.27 15.94
C SER A 148 6.24 -1.18 15.45
N ALA A 149 6.76 -0.09 14.90
CA ALA A 149 5.94 1.00 14.37
C ALA A 149 5.10 0.60 13.14
N ARG A 150 5.52 -0.45 12.41
CA ARG A 150 4.87 -0.93 11.18
C ARG A 150 4.09 -2.24 11.35
N GLY A 151 3.98 -2.77 12.56
CA GLY A 151 3.26 -4.02 12.84
C GLY A 151 3.91 -5.26 12.23
N LEU A 152 5.24 -5.22 12.01
CA LEU A 152 6.03 -6.35 11.55
C LEU A 152 6.49 -7.22 12.73
N ALA A 153 6.99 -8.42 12.44
CA ALA A 153 7.72 -9.21 13.43
C ALA A 153 8.93 -8.39 13.93
N VAL A 154 9.04 -8.23 15.25
CA VAL A 154 10.11 -7.42 15.89
C VAL A 154 11.34 -8.29 16.16
N ASP A 155 11.88 -8.87 15.10
CA ASP A 155 13.03 -9.78 15.17
C ASP A 155 14.40 -9.07 15.06
N GLY A 156 14.41 -7.79 14.66
CA GLY A 156 15.63 -7.01 14.43
C GLY A 156 16.34 -7.37 13.11
N ILE A 157 15.67 -8.10 12.22
CA ILE A 157 16.19 -8.56 10.94
C ILE A 157 15.52 -7.80 9.80
N VAL A 158 16.33 -7.27 8.88
CA VAL A 158 15.81 -6.69 7.64
C VAL A 158 15.66 -7.82 6.61
N GLY A 159 14.58 -8.60 6.77
CA GLY A 159 14.15 -9.62 5.80
C GLY A 159 13.25 -9.03 4.70
N PRO A 160 12.73 -9.85 3.78
CA PRO A 160 11.91 -9.39 2.65
C PRO A 160 10.76 -8.47 3.06
N ALA A 161 10.02 -8.84 4.12
CA ALA A 161 8.90 -8.03 4.60
C ALA A 161 9.33 -6.66 5.16
N THR A 162 10.46 -6.62 5.86
CA THR A 162 11.03 -5.37 6.38
C THR A 162 11.53 -4.50 5.23
N TRP A 163 12.24 -5.06 4.25
CA TRP A 163 12.72 -4.34 3.08
C TRP A 163 11.60 -3.70 2.28
N GLU A 164 10.55 -4.47 2.03
CA GLU A 164 9.40 -4.02 1.27
C GLU A 164 8.70 -2.83 1.94
N THR A 165 8.62 -2.87 3.27
CA THR A 165 8.07 -1.76 4.07
C THR A 165 9.02 -0.56 4.17
N LEU A 166 10.34 -0.79 4.17
CA LEU A 166 11.38 0.25 4.18
C LEU A 166 11.44 1.01 2.85
N ALA A 167 11.47 0.27 1.74
CA ALA A 167 11.61 0.78 0.38
C ALA A 167 10.33 1.39 -0.16
N GLY A 168 9.16 0.88 0.25
CA GLY A 168 7.86 1.45 -0.11
C GLY A 168 7.87 2.97 0.02
N SER A 169 7.30 3.65 -0.99
CA SER A 169 7.12 5.10 -1.00
C SER A 169 6.66 5.51 0.39
N GLY A 170 7.37 6.44 0.99
CA GLY A 170 6.90 7.03 2.21
C GLY A 170 5.54 7.68 1.92
N GLY A 171 4.46 6.95 2.15
CA GLY A 171 3.33 7.47 2.90
C GLY A 171 3.78 7.74 4.33
N GLY A 172 4.88 8.48 4.47
CA GLY A 172 5.56 8.87 5.69
C GLY A 172 4.86 10.06 6.33
N GLY A 173 3.54 9.95 6.40
CA GLY A 173 3.00 9.66 7.71
C GLY A 173 1.49 9.53 7.64
N GLY A 174 1.07 8.34 7.25
CA GLY A 174 0.05 7.74 8.07
C GLY A 174 0.70 7.03 9.24
N THR A 175 0.01 6.98 10.36
CA THR A 175 0.21 5.88 11.31
C THR A 175 -0.05 4.53 10.62
N ALA A 176 0.38 3.42 11.23
CA ALA A 176 0.15 2.07 10.72
C ALA A 176 -1.21 1.92 10.02
N GLY A 177 -1.19 1.67 8.70
CA GLY A 177 -2.40 1.52 7.88
C GLY A 177 -2.88 2.75 7.13
N TRP A 178 -2.18 3.89 7.16
CA TRP A 178 -2.59 5.12 6.46
C TRP A 178 -1.51 5.70 5.53
N SER A 179 -1.92 6.47 4.52
CA SER A 179 -1.05 7.13 3.54
C SER A 179 -1.61 8.50 3.11
N PRO A 180 -0.75 9.47 2.75
CA PRO A 180 -1.15 10.68 2.02
C PRO A 180 -1.91 10.35 0.74
N LEU A 181 -2.80 11.26 0.34
CA LEU A 181 -3.60 11.20 -0.89
C LEU A 181 -2.74 11.31 -2.16
N ILE A 182 -1.72 12.17 -2.10
CA ILE A 182 -0.79 12.56 -3.18
C ILE A 182 0.57 12.88 -2.54
N PRO A 183 1.67 13.02 -3.32
CA PRO A 183 2.94 13.49 -2.78
C PRO A 183 2.78 14.85 -2.09
N ARG A 184 3.36 15.02 -0.90
CA ARG A 184 3.13 16.20 -0.03
C ARG A 184 3.63 17.51 -0.64
N GLU A 185 4.63 17.41 -1.50
CA GLU A 185 5.22 18.50 -2.25
C GLU A 185 4.33 19.01 -3.39
N THR A 186 3.26 18.28 -3.75
CA THR A 186 2.36 18.66 -4.86
C THR A 186 1.61 19.95 -4.56
N VAL A 187 1.05 20.06 -3.34
CA VAL A 187 0.28 21.22 -2.90
C VAL A 187 0.58 21.50 -1.43
N GLY A 188 0.57 22.79 -1.05
CA GLY A 188 0.81 23.18 0.33
C GLY A 188 -0.28 22.67 1.28
N ARG A 189 0.09 22.50 2.57
CA ARG A 189 -0.81 22.06 3.64
C ARG A 189 -2.15 22.81 3.68
N GLY A 190 -2.17 24.11 3.39
CA GLY A 190 -3.38 24.95 3.43
C GLY A 190 -4.52 24.43 2.55
N TYR A 191 -4.20 23.82 1.40
CA TYR A 191 -5.21 23.25 0.50
C TYR A 191 -5.97 22.06 1.10
N TYR A 192 -5.46 21.42 2.15
CA TYR A 192 -6.11 20.29 2.82
C TYR A 192 -7.17 20.73 3.84
N ASP A 193 -7.15 22.01 4.24
CA ASP A 193 -8.15 22.66 5.10
C ASP A 193 -9.29 23.26 4.26
N ASP A 194 -9.02 23.62 3.00
CA ASP A 194 -10.00 24.23 2.10
C ASP A 194 -11.16 23.28 1.76
N PRO A 195 -12.42 23.61 2.13
CA PRO A 195 -13.55 22.75 1.86
C PRO A 195 -14.13 22.93 0.46
N HIS A 196 -14.59 21.83 -0.12
CA HIS A 196 -15.47 21.88 -1.29
C HIS A 196 -16.77 22.65 -0.94
N HIS A 197 -17.13 23.66 -1.73
CA HIS A 197 -18.13 24.66 -1.33
C HIS A 197 -19.59 24.15 -1.22
N THR A 198 -19.93 23.04 -1.86
CA THR A 198 -21.35 22.62 -2.00
C THR A 198 -21.73 21.42 -1.12
N TYR A 199 -20.77 20.59 -0.71
CA TYR A 199 -20.99 19.38 0.08
C TYR A 199 -19.67 18.91 0.70
N PRO A 200 -19.70 18.04 1.74
CA PRO A 200 -18.48 17.54 2.37
C PRO A 200 -17.60 16.76 1.41
N ALA A 201 -16.49 17.38 1.02
CA ALA A 201 -15.44 16.84 0.17
C ALA A 201 -14.20 17.75 0.26
N LEU A 202 -13.14 17.34 -0.43
CA LEU A 202 -11.87 18.05 -0.57
C LEU A 202 -11.47 18.08 -2.05
N ASP A 203 -11.06 19.25 -2.54
CA ASP A 203 -10.46 19.42 -3.86
C ASP A 203 -9.01 19.88 -3.73
N LEU A 204 -8.07 19.01 -4.12
CA LEU A 204 -6.66 19.37 -4.15
C LEU A 204 -6.28 19.79 -5.58
N PRO A 205 -5.88 21.05 -5.84
CA PRO A 205 -5.50 21.49 -7.17
C PRO A 205 -4.15 20.88 -7.55
N THR A 206 -4.16 19.88 -8.43
CA THR A 206 -2.95 19.11 -8.79
C THR A 206 -2.75 19.07 -10.30
N PRO A 207 -1.51 19.14 -10.81
CA PRO A 207 -1.24 18.90 -12.22
C PRO A 207 -1.73 17.53 -12.67
N THR A 208 -2.27 17.43 -13.88
CA THR A 208 -2.57 16.14 -14.53
C THR A 208 -1.33 15.25 -14.52
N GLY A 209 -1.48 13.98 -14.16
CA GLY A 209 -0.37 13.03 -14.07
C GLY A 209 0.21 12.88 -12.65
N THR A 210 -0.26 13.64 -11.67
CA THR A 210 0.17 13.46 -10.28
C THR A 210 -0.31 12.09 -9.76
N PRO A 211 0.54 11.26 -9.15
CA PRO A 211 0.09 9.98 -8.59
C PRO A 211 -0.84 10.19 -7.39
N ALA A 212 -1.94 9.45 -7.34
CA ALA A 212 -2.88 9.42 -6.22
C ALA A 212 -2.88 8.03 -5.56
N TYR A 213 -2.84 8.00 -4.23
CA TYR A 213 -2.62 6.79 -3.43
C TYR A 213 -3.83 6.43 -2.56
N ALA A 214 -3.97 5.13 -2.28
CA ALA A 214 -4.95 4.63 -1.34
C ALA A 214 -4.63 5.15 0.08
N VAL A 215 -5.55 5.90 0.68
CA VAL A 215 -5.32 6.48 2.02
C VAL A 215 -5.25 5.41 3.09
N THR A 216 -5.84 4.24 2.87
CA THR A 216 -5.83 3.09 3.77
C THR A 216 -5.89 1.78 2.97
N GLY A 217 -5.56 0.65 3.61
CA GLY A 217 -5.82 -0.67 3.03
C GLY A 217 -7.30 -1.00 2.98
N GLY A 218 -7.75 -1.67 1.91
CA GLY A 218 -9.14 -2.01 1.68
C GLY A 218 -9.42 -2.59 0.31
N THR A 219 -10.68 -2.54 -0.13
CA THR A 219 -11.11 -2.97 -1.46
C THR A 219 -11.32 -1.75 -2.35
N ALA A 220 -10.51 -1.62 -3.40
CA ALA A 220 -10.58 -0.53 -4.36
C ALA A 220 -11.19 -1.00 -5.68
N THR A 221 -12.13 -0.21 -6.22
CA THR A 221 -12.78 -0.44 -7.50
C THR A 221 -12.54 0.74 -8.41
N ALA A 222 -11.97 0.50 -9.60
CA ALA A 222 -11.90 1.48 -10.67
C ALA A 222 -13.33 1.73 -11.20
N THR A 223 -13.73 2.99 -11.22
CA THR A 223 -15.07 3.44 -11.58
C THR A 223 -15.02 4.51 -12.66
N TYR A 224 -16.12 4.65 -13.39
CA TYR A 224 -16.36 5.75 -14.31
C TYR A 224 -17.80 6.24 -14.22
N ASN A 225 -18.02 7.55 -14.21
CA ASN A 225 -19.30 8.18 -14.53
C ASN A 225 -19.08 9.63 -15.00
N ASP A 226 -20.10 10.25 -15.59
CA ASP A 226 -19.96 11.59 -16.20
C ASP A 226 -19.64 12.71 -15.19
N ARG A 227 -19.97 12.53 -13.90
CA ARG A 227 -19.65 13.49 -12.85
C ARG A 227 -18.20 13.36 -12.39
N CYS A 228 -17.83 12.16 -11.96
CA CYS A 228 -16.52 11.83 -11.39
C CYS A 228 -15.43 11.69 -12.46
N GLY A 229 -15.78 11.37 -13.69
CA GLY A 229 -14.84 10.91 -14.71
C GLY A 229 -14.26 9.55 -14.32
N ASN A 230 -12.98 9.35 -14.62
CA ASN A 230 -12.25 8.20 -14.09
C ASN A 230 -12.05 8.40 -12.59
N GLY A 231 -12.55 7.47 -11.78
CA GLY A 231 -12.39 7.53 -10.33
C GLY A 231 -12.08 6.17 -9.72
N VAL A 232 -11.77 6.17 -8.43
CA VAL A 232 -11.62 4.95 -7.64
C VAL A 232 -12.46 5.07 -6.37
N SER A 233 -13.25 4.03 -6.09
CA SER A 233 -13.96 3.87 -4.82
C SER A 233 -13.20 2.86 -3.96
N LEU A 234 -12.70 3.28 -2.80
CA LEU A 234 -12.00 2.44 -1.83
C LEU A 234 -12.90 2.20 -0.60
N SER A 235 -13.21 0.95 -0.27
CA SER A 235 -13.97 0.57 0.91
C SER A 235 -13.06 -0.01 1.98
N ALA A 236 -13.07 0.58 3.18
CA ALA A 236 -12.27 0.11 4.33
C ALA A 236 -12.87 0.58 5.66
N GLY A 237 -12.87 -0.29 6.68
CA GLY A 237 -13.25 0.10 8.05
C GLY A 237 -14.66 0.67 8.20
N GLY A 238 -15.61 0.27 7.34
CA GLY A 238 -16.97 0.81 7.33
C GLY A 238 -17.12 2.18 6.64
N ALA A 239 -16.04 2.70 6.05
CA ALA A 239 -16.02 3.92 5.26
C ALA A 239 -15.78 3.63 3.77
N THR A 240 -16.26 4.53 2.92
CA THR A 240 -15.92 4.60 1.50
C THR A 240 -15.16 5.89 1.22
N TYR A 241 -14.03 5.78 0.55
CA TYR A 241 -13.18 6.88 0.08
C TYR A 241 -13.30 6.96 -1.44
N LEU A 242 -13.85 8.06 -1.95
CA LEU A 242 -14.02 8.26 -3.38
C LEU A 242 -12.96 9.24 -3.89
N TYR A 243 -12.29 8.85 -4.97
CA TYR A 243 -11.32 9.64 -5.71
C TYR A 243 -11.88 9.89 -7.11
N CYS A 244 -11.83 11.12 -7.61
CA CYS A 244 -12.36 11.47 -8.93
C CYS A 244 -11.36 12.26 -9.78
N HIS A 245 -11.74 12.42 -11.04
CA HIS A 245 -11.08 13.21 -12.08
C HIS A 245 -9.73 12.68 -12.55
N PHE A 246 -9.47 11.37 -12.42
CA PHE A 246 -8.21 10.78 -12.88
C PHE A 246 -8.04 10.90 -14.41
N SER A 247 -6.80 11.03 -14.86
CA SER A 247 -6.44 10.87 -16.28
C SER A 247 -6.31 9.40 -16.66
N SER A 248 -5.86 8.55 -15.73
CA SER A 248 -5.72 7.11 -15.89
C SER A 248 -5.89 6.38 -14.56
N HIS A 249 -6.42 5.16 -14.61
CA HIS A 249 -6.40 4.22 -13.48
C HIS A 249 -5.09 3.43 -13.48
N ALA A 250 -4.60 3.06 -12.29
CA ALA A 250 -3.46 2.15 -12.15
C ALA A 250 -3.85 0.67 -12.31
N PHE A 251 -5.14 0.36 -12.30
CA PHE A 251 -5.70 -0.98 -12.45
C PHE A 251 -7.12 -0.91 -13.04
N SER A 252 -7.65 -2.05 -13.48
CA SER A 252 -9.04 -2.21 -13.91
C SER A 252 -9.82 -3.11 -12.95
N GLY A 253 -11.14 -2.92 -12.91
CA GLY A 253 -12.02 -3.73 -12.05
C GLY A 253 -11.83 -3.45 -10.56
N THR A 254 -11.93 -4.50 -9.74
CA THR A 254 -11.83 -4.43 -8.28
C THR A 254 -10.63 -5.22 -7.78
N ARG A 255 -9.90 -4.68 -6.82
CA ARG A 255 -8.78 -5.36 -6.15
C ARG A 255 -8.65 -4.95 -4.69
N THR A 256 -7.97 -5.77 -3.92
CA THR A 256 -7.44 -5.35 -2.62
C THR A 256 -6.25 -4.43 -2.84
N VAL A 257 -6.15 -3.39 -2.01
CA VAL A 257 -5.05 -2.43 -1.97
C VAL A 257 -4.58 -2.24 -0.53
N ASN A 258 -3.32 -1.87 -0.39
CA ASN A 258 -2.74 -1.37 0.85
C ASN A 258 -2.75 0.15 0.90
N ALA A 259 -2.60 0.71 2.10
CA ALA A 259 -2.32 2.13 2.23
C ALA A 259 -1.05 2.47 1.44
N GLY A 260 -1.11 3.49 0.59
CA GLY A 260 0.00 3.92 -0.27
C GLY A 260 0.03 3.27 -1.65
N ASP A 261 -0.82 2.28 -1.93
CA ASP A 261 -0.90 1.71 -3.28
C ASP A 261 -1.38 2.77 -4.28
N LEU A 262 -0.76 2.80 -5.45
CA LEU A 262 -1.16 3.68 -6.55
C LEU A 262 -2.56 3.33 -7.03
N LEU A 263 -3.47 4.29 -7.01
CA LEU A 263 -4.84 4.16 -7.52
C LEU A 263 -4.97 4.65 -8.95
N GLY A 264 -4.21 5.67 -9.30
CA GLY A 264 -4.21 6.28 -10.63
C GLY A 264 -3.45 7.59 -10.64
N HIS A 265 -3.58 8.31 -11.74
CA HIS A 265 -2.99 9.63 -11.89
C HIS A 265 -4.08 10.68 -12.02
N THR A 266 -3.95 11.80 -11.31
CA THR A 266 -4.89 12.92 -11.37
C THR A 266 -5.02 13.45 -12.80
N GLY A 267 -6.11 14.16 -13.06
CA GLY A 267 -6.43 14.66 -14.38
C GLY A 267 -7.57 15.65 -14.34
N ASN A 268 -8.37 15.65 -15.40
CA ASN A 268 -9.49 16.57 -15.58
C ASN A 268 -10.67 15.90 -16.28
N THR A 269 -10.91 14.61 -15.99
CA THR A 269 -12.02 13.86 -16.62
C THR A 269 -13.34 14.08 -15.87
N GLY A 270 -14.47 13.79 -16.51
CA GLY A 270 -15.80 14.02 -15.92
C GLY A 270 -16.17 15.50 -15.87
N ASN A 271 -16.99 15.88 -14.90
CA ASN A 271 -17.44 17.26 -14.73
C ASN A 271 -16.44 18.05 -13.87
N SER A 272 -15.36 18.49 -14.51
CA SER A 272 -14.31 19.28 -13.88
C SER A 272 -13.90 20.45 -14.77
N THR A 273 -13.71 21.63 -14.17
CA THR A 273 -13.30 22.85 -14.88
C THR A 273 -11.79 23.05 -14.94
N GLY A 274 -11.02 22.28 -14.16
CA GLY A 274 -9.56 22.31 -14.16
C GLY A 274 -8.95 21.12 -13.39
N PRO A 275 -7.67 20.76 -13.65
CA PRO A 275 -7.06 19.59 -13.05
C PRO A 275 -7.01 19.65 -11.52
N HIS A 276 -7.58 18.63 -10.86
CA HIS A 276 -7.56 18.47 -9.41
C HIS A 276 -7.82 17.02 -9.01
N LEU A 277 -7.53 16.71 -7.74
CA LEU A 277 -8.00 15.50 -7.08
C LEU A 277 -9.21 15.85 -6.23
N HIS A 278 -10.38 15.30 -6.57
CA HIS A 278 -11.56 15.35 -5.72
C HIS A 278 -11.59 14.12 -4.80
N PHE A 279 -11.79 14.35 -3.50
CA PHE A 279 -11.78 13.33 -2.47
C PHE A 279 -13.00 13.42 -1.55
N GLN A 280 -13.68 12.30 -1.33
CA GLN A 280 -14.83 12.21 -0.42
C GLN A 280 -14.66 11.07 0.57
N VAL A 281 -15.24 11.24 1.76
CA VAL A 281 -15.40 10.18 2.77
C VAL A 281 -16.88 9.98 3.03
N THR A 282 -17.35 8.73 2.95
CA THR A 282 -18.74 8.35 3.26
C THR A 282 -18.75 7.28 4.34
N VAL A 283 -19.58 7.45 5.37
CA VAL A 283 -19.78 6.44 6.44
C VAL A 283 -21.27 6.26 6.66
N GLY A 284 -21.74 5.00 6.60
CA GLY A 284 -23.17 4.69 6.75
C GLY A 284 -24.07 5.43 5.75
N GLY A 285 -23.57 5.68 4.54
CA GLY A 285 -24.30 6.42 3.49
C GLY A 285 -24.29 7.95 3.63
N SER A 286 -23.66 8.51 4.67
CA SER A 286 -23.55 9.96 4.86
C SER A 286 -22.15 10.48 4.55
N LEU A 287 -22.07 11.57 3.77
CA LEU A 287 -20.83 12.28 3.50
C LEU A 287 -20.24 12.89 4.77
N ARG A 288 -18.92 12.85 4.88
CA ARG A 288 -18.13 13.38 5.98
C ARG A 288 -17.13 14.42 5.49
N CYS A 289 -16.89 15.45 6.29
CA CYS A 289 -15.89 16.47 6.05
C CYS A 289 -14.49 15.84 6.17
N PRO A 290 -13.74 15.69 5.05
CA PRO A 290 -12.49 14.97 5.07
C PRO A 290 -11.30 15.79 5.60
N GLN A 291 -11.46 17.09 5.87
CA GLN A 291 -10.36 18.05 6.15
C GLN A 291 -9.43 17.58 7.26
N THR A 292 -9.97 17.28 8.45
CA THR A 292 -9.18 16.82 9.60
C THR A 292 -8.49 15.48 9.35
N LEU A 293 -9.13 14.58 8.61
CA LEU A 293 -8.50 13.33 8.15
C LEU A 293 -7.36 13.63 7.17
N ALA A 294 -7.61 14.47 6.17
CA ALA A 294 -6.65 14.77 5.11
C ALA A 294 -5.43 15.53 5.66
N LEU A 295 -5.63 16.46 6.61
CA LEU A 295 -4.56 17.14 7.34
C LEU A 295 -3.74 16.18 8.18
N ALA A 296 -4.36 15.21 8.87
CA ALA A 296 -3.62 14.20 9.62
C ALA A 296 -2.69 13.37 8.71
N LEU A 297 -3.19 12.97 7.53
CA LEU A 297 -2.39 12.26 6.52
C LEU A 297 -1.25 13.14 5.97
N TYR A 298 -1.51 14.43 5.76
CA TYR A 298 -0.49 15.39 5.37
C TYR A 298 0.58 15.56 6.47
N ASP A 299 0.19 15.65 7.73
CA ASP A 299 1.06 15.96 8.86
C ASP A 299 1.87 14.78 9.37
N GLY A 300 1.45 13.57 9.03
CA GLY A 300 2.22 12.40 9.39
C GLY A 300 1.60 11.54 10.49
N VAL A 301 0.36 11.80 10.86
CA VAL A 301 -0.25 11.30 12.09
C VAL A 301 -1.48 10.45 11.82
N ALA A 302 -1.99 9.78 12.85
CA ALA A 302 -3.20 8.98 12.73
C ALA A 302 -4.37 9.90 12.40
N PRO A 303 -5.12 9.64 11.32
CA PRO A 303 -6.37 10.33 11.14
C PRO A 303 -7.37 9.90 12.22
N PRO A 304 -8.34 10.77 12.55
CA PRO A 304 -9.47 10.38 13.37
C PRO A 304 -10.26 9.25 12.70
N ASP A 305 -11.05 8.53 13.49
CA ASP A 305 -12.02 7.56 12.97
C ASP A 305 -12.93 8.25 11.93
N PRO A 306 -13.06 7.74 10.70
CA PRO A 306 -13.95 8.30 9.69
C PRO A 306 -15.39 8.52 10.19
N ALA A 307 -15.89 7.68 11.10
CA ALA A 307 -17.22 7.82 11.67
C ALA A 307 -17.35 9.05 12.59
N SER A 308 -16.24 9.53 13.15
CA SER A 308 -16.20 10.72 14.01
C SER A 308 -16.16 12.04 13.24
N LEU A 309 -15.88 12.00 11.94
CA LEU A 309 -15.80 13.20 11.11
C LEU A 309 -17.17 13.92 11.02
N PRO A 310 -17.19 15.27 10.99
CA PRO A 310 -18.43 16.05 10.84
C PRO A 310 -19.14 15.77 9.52
N THR A 311 -20.45 15.98 9.46
CA THR A 311 -21.25 15.91 8.22
C THR A 311 -21.50 17.28 7.59
N SER A 312 -21.10 18.37 8.25
CA SER A 312 -21.23 19.75 7.80
C SER A 312 -20.21 20.64 8.53
N GLY A 313 -20.04 21.89 8.09
CA GLY A 313 -19.05 22.81 8.68
C GLY A 313 -17.63 22.33 8.44
N CYS A 314 -17.33 21.90 7.22
CA CYS A 314 -16.05 21.33 6.84
C CYS A 314 -14.93 22.36 6.98
N VAL A 315 -14.11 22.18 7.99
CA VAL A 315 -12.87 22.93 8.28
C VAL A 315 -11.90 21.97 8.96
N GLY A 316 -10.61 22.29 8.92
CA GLY A 316 -9.48 21.53 9.43
C GLY A 316 -8.93 22.02 10.75
#